data_AF-A0A183D2T5-F1
#
_entry.id   AF-A0A183D2T5-F1
#
_cell.length_a   1.000
_cell.length_b   1.000
_cell.length_c   1.000
_cell.angle_alpha   90.00
_cell.angle_beta   90.00
_cell.angle_gamma   90.00
#
_symmetry.space_group_name_H-M   'P 1'
#
loop_
_entity.id
_entity.type
_entity.pdbx_description
1 polymer ?
#
loop_
_entity_poly.entity_id
_entity_poly.type
_entity_poly.pdbx_seq_one_letter_code
_entity_poly.pdbx_strand_id
1 'polypeptide(L)'
;METGTATDGRLCAAVEQIYVNSSLVRNLYIFELAVASLGTVVAVFMAVVIYRAKILHFNARLLLIIFSFNSAVADIGDFFFNRIELFYWIQKTYCL
;
A
#
# COMPACT_ATOMS: atom_id res chain seq x y z
N MET A 1 19.05 -22.20 24.43
CA MET A 1 19.72 -22.54 23.15
C MET A 1 18.78 -23.51 22.47
N GLU A 2 17.74 -22.97 21.85
CA GLU A 2 16.66 -23.77 21.27
C GLU A 2 17.10 -24.30 19.91
N THR A 3 16.79 -25.57 19.69
CA THR A 3 17.11 -26.37 18.52
C THR A 3 16.29 -25.91 17.31
N GLY A 4 16.72 -24.85 16.62
CA GLY A 4 16.24 -24.47 15.29
C GLY A 4 16.77 -25.46 14.26
N THR A 5 15.87 -26.26 13.68
CA THR A 5 16.25 -27.43 12.86
C THR A 5 16.30 -27.03 11.39
N ALA A 6 17.05 -27.77 10.56
CA ALA A 6 17.19 -27.55 9.11
C ALA A 6 15.86 -27.46 8.32
N THR A 7 14.74 -27.81 8.95
CA THR A 7 13.36 -27.63 8.50
C THR A 7 12.94 -26.16 8.39
N ASP A 8 13.41 -25.29 9.29
CA ASP A 8 13.07 -23.86 9.31
C ASP A 8 13.66 -23.14 8.08
N GLY A 9 14.89 -23.51 7.69
CA GLY A 9 15.51 -22.98 6.47
C GLY A 9 14.81 -23.45 5.18
N ARG A 10 14.21 -24.65 5.17
CA ARG A 10 13.43 -25.16 4.02
C ARG A 10 12.04 -24.56 3.94
N LEU A 11 11.37 -24.36 5.08
CA LEU A 11 10.11 -23.63 5.13
C LEU A 11 10.31 -22.17 4.72
N CYS A 12 11.34 -21.50 5.24
CA CYS A 12 11.69 -20.15 4.86
C CYS A 12 11.93 -20.03 3.35
N ALA A 13 12.69 -20.96 2.74
CA ALA A 13 12.92 -20.97 1.28
C ALA A 13 11.65 -21.25 0.47
N ALA A 14 10.74 -22.11 0.96
CA ALA A 14 9.47 -22.39 0.30
C ALA A 14 8.49 -21.21 0.42
N VAL A 15 8.41 -20.57 1.58
CA VAL A 15 7.60 -19.37 1.84
C VAL A 15 8.14 -18.18 1.04
N GLU A 16 9.46 -18.03 0.94
CA GLU A 16 10.09 -17.05 0.06
C GLU A 16 9.73 -17.31 -1.40
N GLN A 17 9.74 -18.56 -1.88
CA GLN A 17 9.28 -18.86 -3.24
C GLN A 17 7.79 -18.54 -3.46
N ILE A 18 6.93 -18.79 -2.46
CA ILE A 18 5.49 -18.55 -2.56
C ILE A 18 5.13 -17.06 -2.41
N TYR A 19 5.84 -16.30 -1.59
CA TYR A 19 5.52 -14.87 -1.38
C TYR A 19 6.35 -13.92 -2.23
N VAL A 20 7.60 -14.28 -2.55
CA VAL A 20 8.50 -13.45 -3.38
C VAL A 20 8.41 -13.81 -4.86
N ASN A 21 8.24 -15.10 -5.18
CA ASN A 21 8.26 -15.59 -6.56
C ASN A 21 6.90 -16.05 -7.11
N SER A 22 5.83 -16.11 -6.30
CA SER A 22 4.51 -16.48 -6.83
C SER A 22 3.93 -15.36 -7.68
N SER A 23 3.50 -15.75 -8.87
CA SER A 23 2.79 -14.90 -9.83
C SER A 23 1.51 -14.29 -9.26
N LEU A 24 0.88 -14.95 -8.28
CA LEU A 24 -0.36 -14.47 -7.65
C LEU A 24 -0.12 -13.23 -6.78
N VAL A 25 0.91 -13.26 -5.94
CA VAL A 25 1.28 -12.12 -5.08
C VAL A 25 1.76 -10.95 -5.94
N ARG A 26 2.55 -11.24 -6.98
CA ARG A 26 2.96 -10.22 -7.97
C ARG A 26 1.77 -9.58 -8.69
N ASN A 27 0.76 -10.36 -9.10
CA ASN A 27 -0.44 -9.83 -9.74
C ASN A 27 -1.30 -9.01 -8.77
N LEU A 28 -1.42 -9.45 -7.52
CA LEU A 28 -2.11 -8.69 -6.46
C LEU A 28 -1.46 -7.31 -6.27
N TYR A 29 -0.11 -7.25 -6.24
CA TYR A 29 0.62 -6.00 -6.14
C TYR A 29 0.44 -5.08 -7.34
N ILE A 30 0.44 -5.63 -8.55
CA ILE A 30 0.17 -4.84 -9.77
C ILE A 30 -1.24 -4.26 -9.70
N PHE A 31 -2.21 -5.03 -9.21
CA PHE A 31 -3.58 -4.57 -9.04
C PHE A 31 -3.71 -3.48 -7.96
N GLU A 32 -3.11 -3.68 -6.79
CA GLU A 32 -3.07 -2.66 -5.72
C GLU A 32 -2.40 -1.37 -6.20
N LEU A 33 -1.29 -1.46 -6.93
CA LEU A 33 -0.62 -0.30 -7.52
C LEU A 33 -1.52 0.43 -8.53
N ALA A 34 -2.27 -0.33 -9.35
CA ALA A 34 -3.22 0.25 -10.30
C ALA A 34 -4.38 0.96 -9.57
N VAL A 35 -4.89 0.38 -8.50
CA VAL A 35 -5.96 0.98 -7.69
C VAL A 35 -5.46 2.22 -6.95
N ALA A 36 -4.29 2.17 -6.30
CA ALA A 36 -3.71 3.31 -5.59
C ALA A 36 -3.36 4.47 -6.53
N SER A 37 -2.83 4.18 -7.72
CA SER A 37 -2.56 5.20 -8.74
C SER A 37 -3.85 5.84 -9.27
N LEU A 38 -4.91 5.06 -9.51
CA LEU A 38 -6.23 5.59 -9.85
C LEU A 38 -6.81 6.46 -8.73
N GLY A 39 -6.74 6.00 -7.47
CA GLY A 39 -7.18 6.75 -6.29
C GLY A 39 -6.48 8.11 -6.19
N THR A 40 -5.15 8.11 -6.34
CA THR A 40 -4.33 9.33 -6.33
C THR A 40 -4.73 10.30 -7.45
N VAL A 41 -4.92 9.80 -8.68
CA VAL A 41 -5.35 10.63 -9.82
C VAL A 41 -6.71 11.25 -9.58
N VAL A 42 -7.67 10.47 -9.06
CA VAL A 42 -9.02 10.96 -8.73
C VAL A 42 -8.97 12.01 -7.62
N ALA A 43 -8.18 11.79 -6.57
CA ALA A 43 -8.02 12.74 -5.47
C ALA A 43 -7.43 14.07 -5.94
N VAL A 44 -6.38 14.03 -6.77
CA VAL A 44 -5.78 15.24 -7.37
C VAL A 44 -6.77 15.94 -8.30
N PHE A 45 -7.51 15.20 -9.12
CA PHE A 45 -8.52 15.77 -10.00
C PHE A 45 -9.63 16.45 -9.21
N MET A 46 -10.13 15.82 -8.15
CA MET A 46 -11.13 16.41 -7.25
C MET A 46 -10.60 17.70 -6.61
N ALA A 47 -9.35 17.72 -6.12
CA ALA A 47 -8.75 18.93 -5.57
C ALA A 47 -8.72 20.09 -6.59
N VAL A 48 -8.37 19.80 -7.85
CA VAL A 48 -8.37 20.80 -8.95
C VAL A 48 -9.79 21.30 -9.24
N VAL A 49 -10.77 20.41 -9.31
CA VAL A 49 -12.18 20.78 -9.55
C VAL A 49 -12.71 21.65 -8.41
N ILE A 50 -12.47 21.25 -7.16
CA ILE A 50 -12.88 22.01 -5.97
C ILE A 50 -12.23 23.40 -5.93
N TYR A 51 -10.94 23.49 -6.29
CA TYR A 51 -10.24 24.76 -6.39
C TYR A 51 -10.91 25.71 -7.41
N ARG A 52 -11.37 25.19 -8.55
CA ARG A 52 -12.07 25.95 -9.59
C ARG A 52 -13.56 26.20 -9.27
N ALA A 53 -14.18 25.40 -8.40
CA ALA A 53 -15.60 25.50 -8.07
C ALA A 53 -15.91 26.78 -7.30
N LYS A 54 -16.55 27.75 -7.96
CA LYS A 54 -16.97 29.03 -7.34
C LYS A 54 -18.25 28.92 -6.50
N ILE A 55 -18.93 27.77 -6.53
CA ILE A 55 -20.24 27.53 -5.89
C ILE A 55 -20.12 27.35 -4.37
N LEU A 56 -18.97 26.88 -3.86
CA LEU A 56 -18.79 26.59 -2.43
C LEU A 56 -18.19 27.77 -1.66
N HIS A 57 -18.43 27.87 -0.35
CA HIS A 57 -17.73 28.83 0.51
C HIS A 57 -16.22 28.55 0.60
N PHE A 58 -15.40 29.58 0.77
CA PHE A 58 -13.93 29.46 0.84
C PHE A 58 -13.46 28.44 1.90
N ASN A 59 -14.04 28.48 3.10
CA ASN A 59 -13.70 27.55 4.19
C ASN A 59 -14.00 26.10 3.82
N ALA A 60 -15.12 25.84 3.14
CA ALA A 60 -15.49 24.50 2.69
C ALA A 60 -14.56 24.00 1.57
N ARG A 61 -14.13 24.88 0.66
CA ARG A 61 -13.15 24.53 -0.39
C ARG A 61 -11.81 24.13 0.22
N LEU A 62 -11.32 24.89 1.19
CA LEU A 62 -10.05 24.61 1.85
C LEU A 62 -10.06 23.24 2.53
N LEU A 63 -11.13 22.92 3.28
CA LEU A 63 -11.29 21.63 3.95
C LEU A 63 -11.31 20.46 2.95
N LEU A 64 -12.06 20.59 1.86
CA LEU A 64 -12.15 19.54 0.84
C LEU A 64 -10.84 19.33 0.07
N ILE A 65 -10.07 20.40 -0.16
CA ILE A 65 -8.73 20.30 -0.76
C ILE A 65 -7.79 19.55 0.19
N ILE A 66 -7.76 19.92 1.48
CA ILE A 66 -6.93 19.23 2.49
C ILE A 66 -7.32 17.76 2.60
N PHE A 67 -8.62 17.45 2.60
CA PHE A 67 -9.12 16.08 2.62
C PHE A 67 -8.63 15.27 1.40
N SER A 68 -8.66 15.87 0.22
CA SER A 68 -8.20 15.25 -1.02
C SER A 68 -6.68 14.98 -0.98
N PHE A 69 -5.90 15.91 -0.43
CA PHE A 69 -4.46 15.70 -0.22
C PHE A 69 -4.17 14.58 0.78
N ASN A 70 -4.88 14.54 1.91
CA ASN A 70 -4.72 13.46 2.89
C ASN A 70 -5.06 12.10 2.29
N SER A 71 -6.09 12.03 1.44
CA SER A 71 -6.46 10.79 0.74
C SER A 71 -5.35 10.33 -0.21
N ALA A 72 -4.77 11.24 -0.99
CA ALA A 72 -3.63 10.92 -1.85
C ALA A 72 -2.38 10.47 -1.06
N VAL A 73 -2.12 11.08 0.10
CA VAL A 73 -1.01 10.66 0.99
C VAL A 73 -1.29 9.29 1.59
N ALA A 74 -2.54 8.99 1.97
CA ALA A 74 -2.93 7.70 2.48
C ALA A 74 -2.78 6.59 1.43
N ASP A 75 -3.22 6.83 0.19
CA ASP A 75 -3.07 5.86 -0.91
C ASP A 75 -1.59 5.53 -1.19
N ILE A 76 -0.71 6.53 -1.14
CA ILE A 76 0.75 6.33 -1.28
C ILE A 76 1.32 5.62 -0.05
N GLY A 77 0.89 6.02 1.15
CA GLY A 77 1.36 5.45 2.41
C GLY A 77 1.00 3.97 2.56
N ASP A 78 -0.23 3.61 2.20
CA ASP A 78 -0.73 2.23 2.26
C ASP A 78 0.08 1.31 1.34
N PHE A 79 0.45 1.78 0.15
CA PHE A 79 1.34 1.06 -0.76
C PHE A 79 2.72 0.77 -0.15
N PHE A 80 3.35 1.76 0.48
CA PHE A 80 4.68 1.57 1.09
C PHE A 80 4.62 0.74 2.38
N PHE A 81 3.61 0.96 3.20
CA PHE A 81 3.49 0.35 4.52
C PHE A 81 3.08 -1.13 4.41
N ASN A 82 2.04 -1.47 3.63
CA ASN A 82 1.64 -2.87 3.41
C ASN A 82 2.80 -3.70 2.83
N ARG A 83 3.62 -3.12 1.96
CA ARG A 83 4.76 -3.82 1.37
C ARG A 83 5.82 -4.17 2.41
N ILE A 84 6.23 -3.21 3.23
CA ILE A 84 7.30 -3.41 4.22
C ILE A 84 6.80 -4.32 5.35
N GLU A 85 5.57 -4.11 5.82
CA GLU A 85 5.02 -4.84 6.94
C GLU A 85 4.77 -6.31 6.60
N LEU A 86 4.23 -6.60 5.41
CA LEU A 86 4.02 -7.98 4.97
C LEU A 86 5.35 -8.73 4.83
N PHE A 87 6.36 -8.11 4.24
CA PHE A 87 7.68 -8.72 4.08
C PHE A 87 8.35 -8.97 5.42
N TYR A 88 8.23 -8.01 6.34
CA TYR A 88 8.77 -8.11 7.69
C TYR A 88 8.06 -9.18 8.52
N TRP A 89 6.73 -9.25 8.46
CA TRP A 89 5.93 -10.27 9.15
C TRP A 89 6.26 -11.67 8.65
N ILE A 90 6.35 -11.86 7.33
CA ILE A 90 6.68 -13.16 6.74
C ILE A 90 8.07 -13.62 7.17
N GLN A 91 9.08 -12.74 7.14
CA GLN A 91 10.41 -13.08 7.64
C GLN A 91 10.39 -13.42 9.13
N LYS A 92 9.67 -12.65 9.94
CA LYS A 92 9.63 -12.84 11.40
C LYS A 92 8.89 -14.12 11.81
N THR A 93 7.85 -14.53 11.08
CA THR A 93 7.03 -15.69 11.45
C THR A 93 7.60 -17.01 10.94
N TYR A 94 8.30 -17.01 9.81
CA TYR A 94 8.70 -18.25 9.13
C TYR A 94 10.22 -18.43 8.97
N CYS A 95 11.03 -17.41 9.24
CA CYS A 95 12.49 -17.44 9.03
C CYS A 95 13.32 -17.09 10.27
N LEU A 96 12.68 -16.71 11.38
CA LEU A 96 13.27 -16.39 12.69
C LEU A 96 12.67 -17.31 13.76
#